data_AF-A0A6N2DB72-F1
#
_entry.id   AF-A0A6N2DB72-F1
#
_cell.length_a   1.000
_cell.length_b   1.000
_cell.length_c   1.000
_cell.angle_alpha   90.00
_cell.angle_beta   90.00
_cell.angle_gamma   90.00
#
_symmetry.space_group_name_H-M   'P 1'
#
loop_
_entity.id
_entity.type
_entity.pdbx_description
1 polymer ?
#
loop_
_entity_poly.entity_id
_entity_poly.type
_entity_poly.pdbx_seq_one_letter_code
_entity_poly.pdbx_strand_id
1 'polypeptide(L)' 'MACPCCGRESGPPHRNTTFPFCSRGCKLADLGRWLDGAYALDPVSGRLEVVDPDEAEELDPDALH' A
#
# COMPACT_ATOMS: atom_id res chain seq x y z
N MET A 1 -10.63 -12.65 6.59
CA MET A 1 -9.61 -11.56 6.58
C MET A 1 -10.13 -10.42 7.43
N ALA A 2 -9.26 -9.76 8.20
CA ALA A 2 -9.61 -8.57 8.96
C ALA A 2 -9.64 -7.34 8.04
N CYS A 3 -10.62 -6.46 8.23
CA CYS A 3 -10.74 -5.19 7.54
C CYS A 3 -9.57 -4.28 7.94
N PRO A 4 -8.77 -3.76 7.00
CA PRO A 4 -7.59 -2.96 7.33
C PRO A 4 -7.95 -1.60 7.98
N CYS A 5 -9.18 -1.11 7.77
CA CYS A 5 -9.63 0.16 8.33
C CYS A 5 -10.08 0.04 9.80
N CYS A 6 -10.70 -1.07 10.21
CA CYS A 6 -11.38 -1.20 11.51
C CYS A 6 -11.22 -2.55 12.24
N GLY A 7 -10.49 -3.51 11.68
CA GLY A 7 -10.19 -4.82 12.28
C GLY A 7 -11.30 -5.88 12.23
N ARG A 8 -12.56 -5.52 11.93
CA ARG A 8 -13.67 -6.49 11.82
C ARG A 8 -13.51 -7.44 10.63
N GLU A 9 -14.17 -8.59 10.67
CA GLU A 9 -14.16 -9.52 9.53
C GLU A 9 -14.77 -8.89 8.27
N SER A 10 -14.06 -8.97 7.14
CA SER A 10 -14.54 -8.48 5.85
C SER A 10 -15.36 -9.51 5.08
N GLY A 11 -15.46 -10.76 5.54
CA GLY A 11 -16.15 -11.83 4.80
C GLY A 11 -15.44 -12.20 3.48
N PRO A 12 -15.99 -13.15 2.72
CA PRO A 12 -15.35 -13.67 1.52
C PRO A 12 -15.54 -12.74 0.30
N PRO A 13 -14.55 -12.59 -0.60
CA PRO A 13 -14.60 -11.67 -1.75
C PRO A 13 -15.82 -11.87 -2.66
N HIS A 14 -16.23 -13.12 -2.90
CA HIS A 14 -17.36 -13.43 -3.79
C HIS A 14 -18.73 -12.98 -3.24
N ARG A 15 -18.84 -12.61 -1.96
CA ARG A 15 -20.08 -12.11 -1.34
C ARG A 15 -19.98 -10.67 -0.85
N ASN A 16 -18.78 -10.08 -0.86
CA ASN A 16 -18.55 -8.72 -0.37
C ASN A 16 -17.93 -7.86 -1.48
N THR A 17 -18.75 -6.99 -2.07
CA THR A 17 -18.34 -6.03 -3.11
C THR A 17 -17.35 -4.96 -2.63
N THR A 18 -17.15 -4.85 -1.32
CA THR A 18 -16.22 -3.90 -0.70
C THR A 18 -14.95 -4.55 -0.17
N PHE A 19 -14.74 -5.85 -0.41
CA PHE A 19 -13.51 -6.55 -0.04
C PHE A 19 -12.27 -5.77 -0.55
N PRO A 20 -11.21 -5.57 0.28
CA PRO A 20 -10.94 -6.20 1.59
C PRO A 20 -11.59 -5.51 2.81
N PHE A 21 -12.44 -4.51 2.62
CA PHE A 21 -13.10 -3.78 3.70
C PHE A 21 -14.41 -4.44 4.13
N CYS A 22 -14.85 -4.24 5.37
CA CYS A 22 -16.13 -4.80 5.85
C CYS A 22 -17.37 -3.98 5.41
N SER A 23 -17.17 -2.77 4.88
CA SER A 23 -18.27 -1.90 4.44
C SER A 23 -17.80 -0.80 3.49
N ARG A 24 -18.76 -0.19 2.79
CA ARG A 24 -18.52 1.02 1.98
C ARG A 24 -17.95 2.17 2.81
N GLY A 25 -18.40 2.32 4.06
CA GLY A 25 -17.89 3.35 4.98
C GLY A 25 -16.41 3.16 5.26
N CYS A 26 -15.97 1.92 5.53
CA CYS A 26 -14.55 1.62 5.75
C CYS A 26 -13.70 1.84 4.49
N LYS A 27 -14.22 1.49 3.30
CA LYS A 27 -13.53 1.77 2.03
C LYS A 27 -13.32 3.27 1.79
N LEU A 28 -14.33 4.09 2.08
CA LEU A 28 -14.25 5.55 1.92
C LEU A 28 -13.36 6.20 2.98
N ALA A 29 -13.41 5.72 4.22
CA ALA A 29 -12.54 6.21 5.29
C ALA A 29 -11.07 5.93 4.98
N ASP A 30 -10.76 4.75 4.45
CA ASP A 30 -9.41 4.42 4.00
C ASP A 30 -8.94 5.35 2.87
N LEU A 31 -9.79 5.58 1.86
CA LEU A 31 -9.50 6.55 0.80
C LEU A 31 -9.23 7.96 1.36
N GLY A 32 -10.00 8.40 2.36
CA GLY A 32 -9.74 9.67 3.05
C GLY A 32 -8.33 9.74 3.62
N ARG A 33 -7.89 8.70 4.33
CA ARG A 33 -6.52 8.60 4.88
C ARG A 33 -5.44 8.69 3.80
N TRP A 34 -5.68 8.11 2.62
CA TRP A 34 -4.79 8.25 1.46
C TRP A 34 -4.69 9.69 0.99
N LEU A 35 -5.82 10.36 0.81
CA LEU A 35 -5.87 11.74 0.35
C LEU A 35 -5.28 12.71 1.38
N ASP A 36 -5.39 12.40 2.67
CA ASP A 36 -4.80 13.16 3.76
C ASP A 36 -3.29 12.88 3.94
N GLY A 37 -2.70 11.98 3.15
CA GLY A 37 -1.27 11.64 3.23
C GLY A 37 -0.89 10.83 4.47
N ALA A 38 -1.85 10.18 5.14
CA ALA A 38 -1.59 9.40 6.35
C ALA A 38 -0.74 8.14 6.08
N TYR A 39 -0.69 7.69 4.84
CA TYR A 39 0.18 6.61 4.39
C TYR A 39 1.48 7.20 3.82
N ALA A 40 2.35 7.65 4.71
CA ALA A 40 3.70 8.09 4.36
C ALA A 40 4.67 6.90 4.44
N LEU A 41 5.54 6.78 3.43
CA LEU A 41 6.68 5.87 3.51
C LEU A 41 7.78 6.53 4.34
N ASP A 42 8.47 5.73 5.14
CA ASP A 42 9.61 6.22 5.91
C ASP A 42 10.74 6.61 4.95
N PRO A 43 11.30 7.83 5.05
CA PRO A 43 12.36 8.28 4.16
C PRO A 43 13.66 7.46 4.27
N VAL A 44 13.81 6.65 5.34
CA VAL A 44 14.97 5.79 5.58
C VAL A 44 14.74 4.36 5.06
N SER A 45 13.49 3.88 4.97
CA SER A 45 13.20 2.52 4.47
C SER A 45 13.00 2.43 2.96
N GLY A 46 12.83 3.58 2.30
CA GLY A 46 12.81 3.70 0.85
C GLY A 46 13.82 4.76 0.42
N ARG A 47 15.09 4.38 0.29
CA ARG A 47 16.01 5.14 -0.56
C ARG A 47 15.46 5.00 -1.98
N LEU A 48 14.53 5.88 -2.35
CA LEU A 48 14.19 6.07 -3.75
C LEU A 48 15.41 6.75 -4.34
N GLU A 49 16.36 5.92 -4.76
CA GLU A 49 17.48 6.41 -5.56
C GLU A 49 16.86 6.94 -6.84
N VAL A 50 16.95 8.25 -7.00
CA VAL A 50 16.77 8.87 -8.30
C VAL A 50 18.02 8.48 -9.07
N VAL A 51 17.98 7.30 -9.67
CA VAL A 51 19.04 6.82 -10.55
C VAL A 51 18.86 7.55 -11.88
N ASP A 52 19.92 8.16 -12.38
CA ASP A 52 19.92 8.70 -13.73
C ASP A 52 19.65 7.53 -14.71
N PRO A 53 18.80 7.69 -15.74
CA PRO A 53 18.54 6.64 -16.71
C PRO A 53 19.81 6.04 -17.32
N ASP A 54 20.88 6.84 -17.47
CA ASP A 54 22.18 6.40 -18.00
C ASP A 54 23.03 5.63 -16.95
N GLU A 55 22.75 5.75 -15.65
CA GLU A 55 23.43 5.01 -14.56
C GLU A 55 22.67 3.75 -14.10
N ALA A 56 21.40 3.59 -14.50
CA ALA A 56 20.57 2.46 -14.10
C ALA A 56 21.03 1.11 -14.71
N GLU A 57 21.84 1.16 -15.76
CA GLU A 57 22.32 -0.01 -16.50
C GLU A 57 23.54 -0.69 -15.81
N GLU A 58 24.14 -0.06 -14.80
CA GLU A 58 25.29 -0.59 -14.03
C GLU A 58 24.92 -1.19 -12.67
N LEU A 59 23.64 -1.18 -12.28
CA LEU A 59 23.20 -1.73 -10.99
C LEU A 59 23.17 -3.27 -11.05
N ASP A 60 24.12 -3.90 -10.37
CA ASP A 60 24.20 -5.36 -10.20
C ASP A 60 22.92 -5.89 -9.51
N PRO A 61 22.08 -6.67 -10.22
CA PRO A 61 20.83 -7.19 -9.67
C PRO A 61 21.02 -8.17 -8.51
N ASP A 62 22.23 -8.72 -8.31
CA ASP A 62 22.52 -9.67 -7.23
C ASP A 62 23.00 -8.99 -5.92
N ALA A 63 23.20 -7.67 -5.90
CA ALA A 63 23.70 -6.94 -4.72
C ALA A 63 22.65 -6.73 -3.59
N LEU A 64 21.40 -7.18 -3.81
CA LEU A 64 20.30 -7.07 -2.84
C LEU A 64 19.89 -8.40 -2.16
N HIS A 65 20.66 -9.47 -2.34
CA HIS A 65 20.51 -10.73 -1.58
C HIS A 65 21.58 -10.87 -0.48
#